data_AF-A0A645ABK4-F1
#
_entry.id   AF-A0A645ABK4-F1
#
_cell.length_a   1.000
_cell.length_b   1.000
_cell.length_c   1.000
_cell.angle_alpha   90.00
_cell.angle_beta   90.00
_cell.angle_gamma   90.00
#
_symmetry.space_group_name_H-M   'P 1'
#
loop_
_entity.id
_entity.type
_entity.pdbx_description
1 polymer ?
#
loop_
_entity_poly.entity_id
_entity_poly.type
_entity_poly.pdbx_seq_one_letter_code
_entity_poly.pdbx_strand_id
1 'polypeptide(L)'
;MDTTKKGNRLFSIEGQPPNVIDLPPCCPFHPRCHKAMEVCRHAYPPVKDLGKGHEVACWLYSDEATKAKALKEANVEEKAT
;
A
#
# COMPACT_ATOMS: atom_id res chain seq x y z
N MET A 1 22.82 -28.26 -23.24
CA MET A 1 22.53 -27.05 -22.44
C MET A 1 21.56 -27.45 -21.35
N ASP A 2 22.02 -27.45 -20.09
CA ASP A 2 21.21 -27.80 -18.92
C ASP A 2 20.69 -26.50 -18.27
N THR A 3 19.39 -26.21 -18.40
CA THR A 3 18.78 -24.94 -17.97
C THR A 3 17.76 -25.10 -16.84
N THR A 4 17.88 -26.13 -15.99
CA THR A 4 16.81 -26.46 -15.02
C THR A 4 17.16 -26.05 -13.59
N LYS A 5 17.35 -24.75 -13.34
CA LYS A 5 17.16 -24.19 -11.99
C LYS A 5 15.70 -23.73 -11.87
N LYS A 6 14.80 -24.64 -11.49
CA LYS A 6 13.43 -24.29 -11.08
C LYS A 6 13.51 -23.48 -9.78
N GLY A 7 13.62 -22.16 -9.90
CA GLY A 7 13.38 -21.25 -8.78
C GLY A 7 11.94 -21.44 -8.29
N ASN A 8 11.73 -21.31 -6.97
CA ASN A 8 10.40 -21.38 -6.36
C ASN A 8 9.36 -20.60 -7.17
N ARG A 9 8.13 -21.14 -7.24
CA ARG A 9 7.01 -20.49 -7.94
C ARG A 9 6.88 -19.04 -7.45
N LEU A 10 6.79 -18.10 -8.39
CA LEU A 10 6.48 -16.71 -8.07
C LEU A 10 5.15 -16.63 -7.33
N PHE A 11 5.12 -15.86 -6.24
CA PHE A 11 3.91 -15.59 -5.49
C PHE A 11 2.95 -14.77 -6.37
N SER A 12 1.81 -15.35 -6.73
CA SER A 12 0.74 -14.62 -7.40
C SER A 12 -0.14 -13.94 -6.36
N ILE A 13 -0.40 -12.65 -6.59
CA ILE A 13 -1.32 -11.87 -5.77
C ILE A 13 -2.74 -12.20 -6.25
N GLU A 14 -3.59 -12.72 -5.38
CA GLU A 14 -4.98 -13.08 -5.73
C GLU A 14 -5.85 -11.83 -5.94
N GLY A 15 -6.92 -11.94 -6.73
CA GLY A 15 -7.88 -10.85 -7.01
C GLY A 15 -7.64 -10.07 -8.30
N GLN A 16 -8.51 -9.10 -8.60
CA GLN A 16 -8.42 -8.23 -9.78
C GLN A 16 -7.92 -6.82 -9.42
N PRO A 17 -7.23 -6.10 -10.32
CA PRO A 17 -6.90 -4.69 -10.10
C PRO A 17 -8.16 -3.85 -9.78
N PRO A 18 -8.08 -2.87 -8.87
CA PRO A 18 -9.21 -1.98 -8.59
C PRO A 18 -9.54 -1.10 -9.80
N ASN A 19 -10.77 -0.60 -9.86
CA ASN A 19 -11.14 0.43 -10.81
C ASN A 19 -10.38 1.72 -10.47
N VAL A 20 -9.72 2.33 -11.46
CA VAL A 20 -8.84 3.50 -11.29
C VAL A 20 -9.52 4.83 -11.60
N ILE A 21 -10.78 4.83 -12.04
CA ILE A 21 -11.50 6.04 -12.47
C ILE A 21 -11.85 6.92 -11.25
N ASP A 22 -12.30 6.31 -10.15
CA ASP A 22 -12.71 7.00 -8.92
C ASP A 22 -12.08 6.34 -7.70
N LEU A 23 -10.75 6.44 -7.60
CA LEU A 23 -10.01 5.82 -6.51
C LEU A 23 -10.24 6.62 -5.22
N PRO A 24 -10.79 6.00 -4.15
CA PRO A 24 -10.91 6.68 -2.85
C PRO A 24 -9.52 7.07 -2.33
N PRO A 25 -9.43 8.01 -1.36
CA PRO A 25 -8.16 8.48 -0.79
C PRO A 25 -7.51 7.43 0.14
N CYS A 26 -7.34 6.20 -0.33
CA CYS A 26 -6.76 5.08 0.38
C CYS A 26 -5.63 4.42 -0.44
N CYS A 27 -4.98 3.41 0.13
CA CYS A 27 -3.97 2.64 -0.59
C CYS A 27 -4.65 1.69 -1.60
N PRO A 28 -4.49 1.84 -2.93
CA PRO A 28 -5.20 1.02 -3.92
C PRO A 28 -4.89 -0.47 -3.84
N PHE A 29 -3.78 -0.84 -3.21
CA PHE A 29 -3.37 -2.22 -3.03
C PHE A 29 -3.99 -2.86 -1.79
N HIS A 30 -4.62 -2.11 -0.88
CA HIS A 30 -5.18 -2.65 0.37
C HIS A 30 -6.14 -3.84 0.19
N PRO A 31 -6.94 -3.96 -0.89
CA PRO A 31 -7.86 -5.09 -1.06
C PRO A 31 -7.13 -6.42 -1.35
N ARG A 32 -5.88 -6.35 -1.84
CA ARG A 32 -5.09 -7.51 -2.30
C ARG A 32 -3.75 -7.66 -1.55
N CYS A 33 -3.41 -6.70 -0.69
CA CYS A 33 -2.16 -6.70 0.04
C CYS A 33 -2.26 -7.58 1.29
N HIS A 34 -1.44 -8.62 1.38
CA HIS A 34 -1.35 -9.50 2.56
C HIS A 34 -0.77 -8.80 3.81
N LYS A 35 -0.23 -7.58 3.66
CA LYS A 35 0.26 -6.73 4.76
C LYS A 35 -0.62 -5.49 4.94
N ALA A 36 -1.87 -5.52 4.48
CA ALA A 36 -2.78 -4.39 4.65
C ALA A 36 -2.99 -4.10 6.14
N MET A 37 -2.92 -2.81 6.49
CA MET A 37 -3.19 -2.28 7.83
C MET A 37 -4.42 -1.38 7.78
N GLU A 38 -4.93 -0.98 8.93
CA GLU A 38 -6.08 -0.07 9.03
C GLU A 38 -5.86 1.25 8.29
N VAL A 39 -4.68 1.87 8.46
CA VAL A 39 -4.32 3.11 7.74
C VAL A 39 -4.36 2.94 6.21
N CYS A 40 -4.10 1.74 5.68
CA CYS A 40 -4.15 1.49 4.25
C CYS A 40 -5.56 1.61 3.67
N ARG A 41 -6.61 1.40 4.49
CA ARG A 41 -8.02 1.47 4.07
C ARG A 41 -8.55 2.90 4.06
N HIS A 42 -7.86 3.81 4.74
CA HIS A 42 -8.35 5.15 5.03
C HIS A 42 -7.46 6.27 4.46
N ALA A 43 -6.20 5.98 4.14
CA ALA A 43 -5.25 7.01 3.69
C ALA A 43 -4.25 6.49 2.64
N TYR A 44 -3.84 7.38 1.73
CA TYR A 44 -2.77 7.12 0.76
C TYR A 44 -1.38 7.30 1.42
N PRO A 45 -0.45 6.33 1.26
CA PRO A 45 0.86 6.41 1.90
C PRO A 45 1.76 7.50 1.30
N PRO A 46 2.56 8.21 2.11
CA PRO A 46 3.56 9.13 1.58
C PRO A 46 4.68 8.37 0.88
N VAL A 47 5.34 9.05 -0.06
CA VAL A 47 6.56 8.55 -0.70
C VAL A 47 7.71 8.60 0.31
N LYS A 48 8.44 7.49 0.41
CA LYS A 48 9.63 7.36 1.25
C LYS A 48 10.82 6.94 0.39
N ASP A 49 11.90 7.69 0.48
CA ASP A 49 13.18 7.33 -0.10
C ASP A 49 13.87 6.24 0.75
N LEU A 50 14.23 5.14 0.12
CA LEU A 50 15.00 4.03 0.71
C LEU A 50 16.51 4.13 0.39
N GLY A 51 16.91 5.18 -0.34
CA GLY A 51 18.25 5.47 -0.81
C GLY A 51 18.54 4.85 -2.17
N LYS A 52 19.62 5.34 -2.80
CA LYS A 52 20.11 4.85 -4.10
C LYS A 52 19.07 4.98 -5.23
N GLY A 53 18.21 6.00 -5.17
CA GLY A 53 17.16 6.24 -6.15
C GLY A 53 15.96 5.28 -6.05
N HIS A 54 15.81 4.57 -4.93
CA HIS A 54 14.65 3.71 -4.68
C HIS A 54 13.64 4.41 -3.79
N GLU A 55 12.44 4.60 -4.30
CA GLU A 55 11.33 5.20 -3.56
C GLU A 55 10.17 4.20 -3.39
N VAL A 56 9.44 4.35 -2.30
CA VAL A 56 8.26 3.53 -2.00
C VAL A 56 7.12 4.35 -1.43
N ALA A 57 5.90 4.14 -1.91
CA ALA A 57 4.67 4.65 -1.32
C ALA A 57 3.95 3.50 -0.58
N CYS A 58 4.43 3.15 0.61
CA CYS A 58 3.84 2.05 1.39
C CYS A 58 3.92 2.30 2.90
N TRP A 59 2.78 2.18 3.57
CA TRP A 59 2.66 2.34 5.02
C TRP A 59 3.55 1.40 5.82
N LEU A 60 3.92 0.24 5.26
CA LEU A 60 4.86 -0.69 5.91
C LEU A 60 6.21 -0.03 6.22
N TYR A 61 6.64 0.92 5.39
CA TYR A 61 7.91 1.62 5.54
C TYR A 61 7.76 2.99 6.21
N SER A 62 6.54 3.49 6.43
CA SER A 62 6.30 4.74 7.15
C SER A 62 6.52 4.55 8.66
N ASP A 63 6.93 5.62 9.34
CA ASP A 63 7.00 5.65 10.80
C ASP A 63 5.62 5.71 11.45
N GLU A 64 5.55 5.34 12.74
CA GLU A 64 4.30 5.30 13.49
C GLU A 64 3.64 6.67 13.66
N ALA A 65 4.43 7.76 13.75
CA ALA A 65 3.87 9.10 13.90
C ALA A 65 3.12 9.51 12.61
N THR A 66 3.68 9.20 11.45
CA THR A 66 3.05 9.42 10.14
C THR A 66 1.77 8.59 10.00
N LYS A 67 1.77 7.30 10.38
CA LYS A 67 0.57 6.46 10.36
C LYS A 67 -0.52 7.00 11.28
N ALA A 68 -0.16 7.38 12.51
CA ALA A 68 -1.10 7.91 13.50
C ALA A 68 -1.71 9.24 13.06
N LYS A 69 -0.93 10.11 12.39
CA LYS A 69 -1.43 11.35 11.81
C LYS A 69 -2.47 11.08 10.73
N ALA A 70 -2.16 10.21 9.77
CA ALA A 70 -3.05 9.88 8.67
C ALA A 70 -4.38 9.27 9.14
N LEU A 71 -4.36 8.39 10.15
CA LEU A 71 -5.56 7.86 10.78
C LEU A 71 -6.41 8.94 11.47
N LYS A 72 -5.79 9.96 12.05
CA LYS A 72 -6.53 11.09 12.65
C LYS A 72 -7.19 11.95 11.59
N GLU A 73 -6.51 12.22 10.48
CA GLU A 73 -7.01 13.05 9.38
C GLU A 73 -8.18 12.37 8.65
N ALA A 74 -8.09 11.07 8.38
CA ALA A 74 -9.19 10.32 7.76
C ALA A 74 -10.47 10.32 8.59
N ASN A 75 -10.37 10.31 9.93
CA ASN A 75 -11.52 10.41 10.84
C ASN A 75 -12.15 11.81 10.89
N VAL A 76 -11.48 12.84 10.36
CA VAL A 76 -12.00 14.21 10.28
C VAL A 76 -12.82 14.41 9.00
N GLU A 77 -12.40 13.82 7.88
CA GLU A 77 -13.10 13.92 6.59
C GLU A 77 -14.45 13.20 6.58
N GLU A 78 -14.59 12.09 7.33
CA GLU A 78 -15.89 11.43 7.55
C GLU A 78 -16.90 12.28 8.33
N LYS A 79 -16.46 13.33 9.05
CA LYS A 79 -17.32 14.20 9.86
C LYS A 79 -17.76 15.50 9.16
N ALA A 80 -17.29 15.73 7.94
CA ALA A 80 -17.54 16.95 7.17
C ALA A 80 -18.65 16.83 6.11
N THR A 81 -19.44 15.75 6.13
CA THR A 81 -20.65 15.58 5.30
C THR A 81 -21.90 15.53 6.16
#